data_AF-X1NCX8-F1
#
_entry.id   AF-X1NCX8-F1
#
_cell.length_a   1.000
_cell.length_b   1.000
_cell.length_c   1.000
_cell.angle_alpha   90.00
_cell.angle_beta   90.00
_cell.angle_gamma   90.00
#
_symmetry.space_group_name_H-M   'P 1'
#
loop_
_entity.id
_entity.type
_entity.pdbx_description
1 polymer ?
#
loop_
_entity_poly.entity_id
_entity_poly.type
_entity_poly.pdbx_seq_one_letter_code
_entity_poly.pdbx_strand_id
1 'polypeptide(L)'
;TGLPDKVWGDIEQSIWEGKMINSTVVIVARSDKKIPVTGEVFQVRRASIVGSQGHSGHGTFPRVISAMASGMDMTPLITKKITLDEVPKNIVLLRSH
;
A
#
# COMPACT_ATOMS: atom_id res chain seq x y z
N THR A 1 8.02 -1.43 7.84
CA THR A 1 6.82 -0.72 8.37
C THR A 1 6.60 0.53 7.52
N GLY A 2 5.43 1.16 7.59
CA GLY A 2 5.21 2.45 6.94
C GLY A 2 6.07 3.55 7.59
N LEU A 3 6.38 4.61 6.84
CA LEU A 3 7.17 5.76 7.29
C LEU A 3 6.40 7.08 7.12
N PRO A 4 5.22 7.22 7.75
CA PRO A 4 4.32 8.36 7.49
C PRO A 4 4.94 9.70 7.84
N ASP A 5 5.82 9.76 8.84
CA ASP A 5 6.55 10.96 9.23
C ASP A 5 7.55 11.45 8.16
N LYS A 6 7.92 10.59 7.21
CA LYS A 6 8.85 10.92 6.12
C LYS A 6 8.15 11.18 4.80
N VAL A 7 7.12 10.40 4.48
CA VAL A 7 6.49 10.42 3.14
C VAL A 7 5.26 11.33 3.06
N TRP A 8 4.68 11.73 4.19
CA TRP A 8 3.39 12.44 4.16
C TRP A 8 3.47 13.85 3.59
N GLY A 9 4.58 14.57 3.83
CA GLY A 9 4.82 15.88 3.22
C GLY A 9 4.76 15.83 1.69
N ASP A 10 5.42 14.83 1.07
CA ASP A 10 5.43 14.66 -0.38
C ASP A 10 4.04 14.31 -0.94
N ILE A 11 3.24 13.54 -0.18
CA ILE A 11 1.85 13.22 -0.54
C ILE A 11 1.00 14.50 -0.55
N GLU A 12 1.11 15.33 0.48
CA GLU A 12 0.37 16.59 0.59
C GLU A 12 0.79 17.58 -0.51
N GLN A 13 2.09 17.68 -0.78
CA GLN A 13 2.61 18.49 -1.88
C GLN A 13 2.04 18.03 -3.24
N SER A 14 2.01 16.72 -3.48
CA SER A 14 1.44 16.15 -4.71
C SER A 14 -0.06 16.47 -4.88
N ILE A 15 -0.83 16.45 -3.79
CA ILE A 15 -2.25 16.83 -3.79
C ILE A 15 -2.44 18.32 -4.06
N TRP A 16 -1.56 19.16 -3.50
CA TRP A 16 -1.61 20.61 -3.62
C TRP A 16 -1.24 21.11 -5.02
N GLU A 17 -0.10 20.63 -5.54
CA GLU A 17 0.45 21.04 -6.84
C GLU A 17 -0.23 20.33 -8.02
N GLY A 18 -0.87 19.19 -7.77
CA GLY A 18 -1.62 18.45 -8.77
C GLY A 18 -2.75 19.29 -9.37
N LYS A 19 -2.99 19.16 -10.68
CA LYS A 19 -4.05 19.92 -11.38
C LYS A 19 -5.48 19.45 -11.05
N MET A 20 -5.62 18.27 -10.48
CA MET A 20 -6.90 17.64 -10.17
C MET A 20 -7.33 17.90 -8.73
N ILE A 21 -8.63 17.82 -8.48
CA ILE A 21 -9.26 17.79 -7.15
C ILE A 21 -9.78 16.37 -6.85
N ASN A 22 -10.21 16.11 -5.62
CA ASN A 22 -10.80 14.82 -5.19
C ASN A 22 -9.81 13.64 -5.12
N SER A 23 -8.54 13.92 -4.84
CA SER A 23 -7.57 12.85 -4.58
C SER A 23 -7.95 12.04 -3.34
N THR A 24 -7.72 10.73 -3.37
CA THR A 24 -7.92 9.84 -2.21
C THR A 24 -6.60 9.18 -1.83
N VAL A 25 -6.15 9.39 -0.60
CA VAL A 25 -5.00 8.70 -0.02
C VAL A 25 -5.50 7.43 0.68
N VAL A 26 -5.03 6.27 0.24
CA VAL A 26 -5.39 4.96 0.81
C VAL A 26 -4.25 4.44 1.68
N ILE A 27 -4.48 4.35 3.00
CA ILE A 27 -3.51 3.83 3.96
C ILE A 27 -3.63 2.31 4.04
N VAL A 28 -2.63 1.60 3.52
CA VAL A 28 -2.54 0.12 3.54
C VAL A 28 -1.45 -0.42 4.47
N ALA A 29 -0.42 0.38 4.76
CA ALA A 29 0.70 -0.04 5.59
C ALA A 29 0.46 0.33 7.06
N ARG A 30 0.97 -0.51 7.99
CA ARG A 30 0.97 -0.22 9.42
C ARG A 30 2.18 0.61 9.83
N SER A 31 1.97 1.54 10.75
CA SER A 31 2.99 2.38 11.38
C SER A 31 2.62 2.62 12.84
N ASP A 32 3.63 2.66 13.70
CA ASP A 32 3.54 3.09 15.10
C ASP A 32 3.54 4.62 15.23
N LYS A 33 4.20 5.32 14.29
CA LYS A 33 4.20 6.77 14.20
C LYS A 33 2.87 7.33 13.70
N LYS A 34 2.50 8.50 14.22
CA LYS A 34 1.35 9.28 13.77
C LYS A 34 1.60 9.91 12.40
N ILE A 35 0.52 10.16 11.67
CA ILE A 35 0.55 10.86 10.38
C ILE A 35 0.40 12.37 10.63
N PRO A 36 1.34 13.22 10.18
CA PRO A 36 1.27 14.67 10.36
C PRO A 36 0.37 15.31 9.29
N VAL A 37 -0.95 15.28 9.48
CA VAL A 37 -1.92 15.77 8.48
C VAL A 37 -2.12 17.29 8.54
N THR A 38 -1.93 17.96 7.40
CA THR A 38 -2.28 19.36 7.16
C THR A 38 -3.70 19.46 6.59
N GLY A 39 -4.67 19.77 7.45
CA GLY A 39 -6.10 19.77 7.09
C GLY A 39 -6.48 20.69 5.92
N GLU A 40 -5.79 21.82 5.74
CA GLU A 40 -6.04 22.78 4.67
C GLU A 40 -5.88 22.15 3.27
N VAL A 41 -4.87 21.30 3.09
CA VAL A 41 -4.64 20.59 1.82
C VAL A 41 -5.87 19.79 1.43
N PHE A 42 -6.49 19.10 2.38
CA PHE A 42 -7.66 18.26 2.12
C PHE A 42 -8.95 19.08 1.93
N GLN A 43 -9.07 20.23 2.59
CA GLN A 43 -10.20 21.15 2.41
C GLN A 43 -10.16 21.81 1.04
N VAL A 44 -9.05 22.46 0.68
CA VAL A 44 -8.91 23.23 -0.57
C VAL A 44 -8.93 22.33 -1.79
N ARG A 45 -8.32 21.14 -1.70
CA ARG A 45 -8.22 20.19 -2.82
C ARG A 45 -9.34 19.14 -2.84
N ARG A 46 -10.30 19.25 -1.90
CA ARG A 46 -11.39 18.29 -1.67
C ARG A 46 -10.88 16.85 -1.60
N ALA A 47 -9.71 16.64 -1.01
CA ALA A 47 -9.09 15.32 -0.91
C ALA A 47 -9.65 14.52 0.28
N SER A 48 -9.42 13.21 0.29
CA SER A 48 -9.85 12.31 1.37
C SER A 48 -8.76 11.32 1.78
N ILE A 49 -8.87 10.80 3.00
CA ILE A 49 -8.01 9.76 3.55
C ILE A 49 -8.89 8.56 3.94
N VAL A 50 -8.52 7.37 3.49
CA VAL A 50 -9.23 6.12 3.84
C VAL A 50 -8.23 5.07 4.31
N GLY A 51 -8.61 4.30 5.34
CA GLY A 51 -7.84 3.12 5.78
C GLY A 51 -8.31 1.86 5.07
N SER A 52 -7.39 0.95 4.77
CA SER A 52 -7.72 -0.37 4.22
C SER A 52 -6.89 -1.45 4.90
N GLN A 53 -7.56 -2.50 5.38
CA GLN A 53 -6.91 -3.64 6.03
C GLN A 53 -7.68 -4.93 5.74
N GLY A 54 -6.92 -5.99 5.42
CA GLY A 54 -7.48 -7.28 5.05
C GLY A 54 -7.82 -7.37 3.57
N HIS A 55 -8.47 -8.46 3.18
CA HIS A 55 -8.69 -8.81 1.77
C HIS A 55 -10.04 -9.50 1.50
N SER A 56 -10.81 -9.81 2.56
CA SER A 56 -12.05 -10.58 2.46
C SER A 56 -13.24 -9.70 2.08
N GLY A 57 -14.31 -10.33 1.59
CA GLY A 57 -15.53 -9.63 1.19
C GLY A 57 -15.49 -9.07 -0.23
N HIS A 58 -16.59 -8.41 -0.62
CA HIS A 58 -16.78 -7.71 -1.90
C HIS A 58 -16.47 -8.49 -3.18
N GLY A 59 -16.25 -9.81 -3.12
CA GLY A 59 -15.81 -10.60 -4.28
C GLY A 59 -14.36 -10.34 -4.69
N THR A 60 -13.50 -9.85 -3.80
CA THR A 60 -12.08 -9.54 -4.12
C THR A 60 -11.33 -10.76 -4.63
N PHE A 61 -11.44 -11.90 -3.94
CA PHE A 61 -10.76 -13.14 -4.32
C PHE A 61 -11.13 -13.64 -5.73
N PRO A 62 -12.42 -13.87 -6.06
CA PRO A 62 -12.77 -14.35 -7.40
C PRO A 62 -12.40 -13.35 -8.50
N ARG A 63 -12.43 -12.04 -8.22
CA ARG A 63 -12.02 -11.01 -9.20
C ARG A 63 -10.51 -11.01 -9.45
N VAL A 64 -9.69 -11.17 -8.42
CA VAL A 64 -8.23 -11.27 -8.58
C VAL A 64 -7.87 -12.54 -9.36
N ILE A 65 -8.49 -13.68 -9.05
CA ILE A 65 -8.30 -14.92 -9.82
C ILE A 65 -8.67 -14.71 -11.29
N SER A 66 -9.81 -14.05 -11.56
CA SER A 66 -10.25 -13.75 -12.92
C SER A 66 -9.27 -12.83 -13.64
N ALA A 67 -8.75 -11.79 -12.97
CA ALA A 67 -7.75 -10.89 -13.53
C ALA A 67 -6.43 -11.60 -13.87
N MET A 68 -5.98 -12.51 -13.00
CA MET A 68 -4.80 -13.34 -13.25
C MET A 68 -5.02 -14.28 -14.44
N ALA A 69 -6.18 -14.93 -14.49
CA ALA A 69 -6.57 -15.80 -15.61
C ALA A 69 -6.67 -15.04 -16.94
N SER A 70 -7.04 -13.75 -16.91
CA SER A 70 -7.16 -12.90 -18.10
C SER A 70 -5.88 -12.16 -18.49
N GLY A 71 -4.74 -12.39 -17.81
CA GLY A 71 -3.43 -11.88 -18.22
C GLY A 71 -2.67 -11.04 -17.20
N MET A 72 -3.18 -10.85 -15.98
CA MET A 72 -2.41 -10.21 -14.91
C MET A 72 -1.40 -11.22 -14.31
N ASP A 73 -0.20 -11.27 -14.87
CA ASP A 73 0.87 -12.15 -14.38
C ASP A 73 1.58 -11.57 -13.16
N MET A 74 1.39 -12.24 -12.01
CA MET A 74 2.03 -11.89 -10.74
C MET A 74 3.29 -12.71 -10.46
N THR A 75 3.62 -13.71 -11.28
CA THR A 75 4.78 -14.59 -11.09
C THR A 75 6.14 -13.87 -11.10
N PRO A 76 6.33 -12.72 -11.78
CA PRO A 76 7.60 -11.97 -11.70
C PRO A 76 7.95 -11.43 -10.32
N LEU A 77 6.97 -11.33 -9.40
CA LEU A 77 7.22 -10.91 -8.02
C LEU A 77 7.93 -11.99 -7.18
N ILE A 78 7.99 -13.24 -7.66
CA ILE A 78 8.65 -14.33 -6.95
C ILE A 78 10.17 -14.20 -7.13
N THR A 79 10.86 -13.76 -6.07
CA THR A 79 12.33 -13.58 -6.09
C THR A 79 13.12 -14.85 -5.81
N LYS A 80 12.53 -15.84 -5.13
CA LYS A 80 13.17 -17.12 -4.79
C LYS A 80 12.12 -18.21 -4.50
N LYS A 81 12.37 -19.45 -4.95
CA LYS A 81 11.62 -20.65 -4.54
C LYS A 81 12.47 -21.47 -3.57
N ILE A 82 11.87 -21.98 -2.50
CA ILE A 82 12.55 -22.71 -1.41
C ILE A 82 11.76 -23.96 -1.04
N THR A 83 12.43 -24.95 -0.43
CA THR A 83 11.75 -26.09 0.18
C THR A 83 11.21 -25.74 1.57
N LEU A 84 10.36 -26.62 2.14
CA LEU A 84 9.78 -26.40 3.46
C LEU A 84 10.85 -26.32 4.57
N ASP A 85 11.89 -27.16 4.51
CA ASP A 85 12.97 -27.20 5.50
C ASP A 85 13.83 -25.91 5.49
N GLU A 86 13.85 -25.19 4.37
CA GLU A 86 14.59 -23.94 4.23
C GLU A 86 13.83 -22.73 4.80
N VAL A 87 12.53 -22.87 5.13
CA VAL A 87 11.68 -21.76 5.59
C VAL A 87 12.25 -21.04 6.83
N PRO A 88 12.68 -21.73 7.91
CA PRO A 88 13.19 -21.04 9.10
C PRO A 88 14.37 -20.11 8.80
N LYS A 89 15.32 -20.57 7.96
CA LYS A 89 16.49 -19.79 7.56
C LYS A 89 16.10 -18.57 6.71
N ASN A 90 15.19 -18.73 5.75
CA ASN A 90 14.80 -17.63 4.87
C ASN A 90 13.93 -16.58 5.58
N ILE A 91 13.14 -16.96 6.60
CA ILE A 91 12.42 -15.97 7.44
C ILE A 91 13.41 -15.04 8.15
N VAL A 92 14.53 -15.57 8.67
CA VAL A 92 15.57 -14.74 9.31
C VAL A 92 16.24 -13.83 8.28
N LEU A 93 16.58 -14.37 7.11
CA LEU A 93 17.19 -13.60 6.02
C LEU A 93 16.37 -12.37 5.63
N LEU A 94 15.03 -12.49 5.57
CA LEU A 94 14.12 -11.39 5.22
C LEU A 94 14.01 -10.28 6.27
N ARG A 95 14.60 -10.45 7.47
CA ARG A 95 14.64 -9.39 8.50
C ARG A 95 15.86 -8.49 8.40
N SER A 96 16.94 -8.99 7.82
CA SER A 96 18.26 -8.35 7.79
C SER A 96 18.57 -7.65 6.47
N HIS A 97 17.64 -7.69 5.51
CA HIS A 97 17.70 -6.99 4.23
C HIS A 97 16.70 -5.84 4.18
#